data_AF-A0A9Q3XT93-F1
#
_entry.id   AF-A0A9Q3XT93-F1
#
_cell.length_a   1.000
_cell.length_b   1.000
_cell.length_c   1.000
_cell.angle_alpha   90.00
_cell.angle_beta   90.00
_cell.angle_gamma   90.00
#
_symmetry.space_group_name_H-M   'P 1'
#
loop_
_entity.id
_entity.type
_entity.pdbx_description
1 polymer ?
#
loop_
_entity_poly.entity_id
_entity_poly.type
_entity_poly.pdbx_seq_one_letter_code
_entity_poly.pdbx_strand_id
1 'polypeptide(L)' 'MNGLEYNIISEWRREVYGQTTGDIELTHVPKRVQQLWDDFQTAHQLDNDMKIQEFDRILTDFQAHGWLA' A
#
# COMPACT_ATOMS: atom_id res chain seq x y z
N MET A 1 13.02 4.60 9.51
CA MET A 1 12.07 3.50 9.30
C MET A 1 11.39 3.20 10.62
N ASN A 2 10.11 3.51 10.73
CA ASN A 2 9.27 3.04 11.84
C ASN A 2 8.75 1.62 11.53
N GLY A 3 8.19 0.92 12.54
CA GLY A 3 7.64 -0.43 12.32
C GLY A 3 6.47 -0.47 11.33
N LEU A 4 5.70 0.62 11.23
CA LEU A 4 4.60 0.79 10.27
C LEU A 4 5.08 0.82 8.82
N GLU A 5 6.16 1.56 8.53
CA GLU A 5 6.81 1.58 7.21
C GLU A 5 7.25 0.19 6.80
N TYR A 6 7.81 -0.59 7.72
CA TYR A 6 8.26 -1.94 7.41
C TYR A 6 7.09 -2.87 7.09
N ASN A 7 6.01 -2.82 7.87
CA ASN A 7 4.81 -3.62 7.62
C ASN A 7 4.16 -3.24 6.27
N ILE A 8 4.03 -1.94 5.99
CA ILE A 8 3.47 -1.52 4.69
C ILE A 8 4.40 -1.93 3.55
N ILE A 9 5.70 -1.67 3.60
CA ILE A 9 6.63 -2.03 2.52
C ILE A 9 6.69 -3.55 2.28
N SER A 10 6.59 -4.36 3.34
CA SER A 10 6.67 -5.82 3.22
C SER A 10 5.36 -6.42 2.73
N GLU A 11 4.21 -5.93 3.19
CA GLU A 11 2.92 -6.46 2.78
C GLU A 11 2.45 -5.87 1.45
N TRP A 12 2.82 -4.64 1.10
CA TRP A 12 2.18 -3.88 0.03
C TRP A 12 2.93 -3.72 -1.29
N ARG A 13 4.10 -4.34 -1.42
CA ARG A 13 4.82 -4.31 -2.69
C ARG A 13 3.96 -4.88 -3.81
N ARG A 14 4.12 -4.30 -5.01
CA ARG A 14 3.56 -4.82 -6.27
C ARG A 14 3.82 -6.33 -6.45
N GLU A 15 5.00 -6.77 -6.00
CA GLU A 15 5.37 -8.18 -5.98
C GLU A 15 4.44 -9.04 -5.11
N VAL A 16 4.11 -8.58 -3.91
CA VAL A 16 3.19 -9.29 -2.99
C VAL A 16 1.78 -9.30 -3.55
N TYR A 17 1.32 -8.21 -4.16
CA TYR A 17 0.05 -8.19 -4.89
C TYR A 17 0.03 -9.26 -6.00
N GLY A 18 1.06 -9.32 -6.85
CA GLY A 18 1.13 -10.29 -7.95
C GLY A 18 1.16 -11.74 -7.45
N GLN A 19 1.88 -12.01 -6.36
CA GLN A 19 1.90 -13.34 -5.72
C GLN A 19 0.55 -13.71 -5.08
N THR A 20 -0.13 -12.75 -4.45
CA THR A 20 -1.37 -13.01 -3.70
C THR A 20 -2.57 -13.14 -4.63
N THR A 21 -2.63 -12.33 -5.69
CA THR A 21 -3.76 -12.28 -6.63
C THR A 21 -3.55 -13.13 -7.89
N GLY A 22 -2.30 -13.53 -8.16
CA GLY A 22 -1.90 -14.17 -9.42
C GLY A 22 -1.72 -13.20 -10.60
N ASP A 23 -2.01 -11.91 -10.42
CA ASP A 23 -1.83 -10.86 -11.44
C ASP A 23 -0.39 -10.33 -11.43
N ILE A 24 0.56 -11.20 -11.77
CA ILE A 24 2.01 -10.91 -11.77
C ILE A 24 2.35 -9.75 -12.73
N GLU A 25 1.64 -9.68 -13.86
CA GLU A 25 1.81 -8.63 -14.87
C GLU A 25 1.14 -7.30 -14.48
N LEU A 26 0.45 -7.24 -13.33
CA LEU A 26 -0.24 -6.06 -12.82
C LEU A 26 -1.27 -5.48 -13.82
N THR A 27 -1.93 -6.36 -14.56
CA THR A 27 -2.84 -5.99 -15.66
C THR A 27 -4.27 -5.74 -15.18
N HIS A 28 -4.65 -6.32 -14.05
CA HIS A 28 -5.99 -6.27 -13.48
C HIS A 28 -6.02 -5.59 -12.11
N VAL A 29 -4.99 -4.79 -11.80
CA VAL A 29 -4.90 -4.06 -10.52
C VAL A 29 -6.12 -3.17 -10.34
N PRO A 30 -6.92 -3.38 -9.27
CA PRO A 30 -8.04 -2.51 -8.96
C PRO A 30 -7.57 -1.06 -8.81
N LYS A 31 -8.40 -0.12 -9.29
CA LYS A 31 -8.09 1.32 -9.22
C LYS A 31 -7.78 1.77 -7.79
N ARG A 32 -8.45 1.20 -6.80
CA ARG A 32 -8.19 1.44 -5.37
C ARG A 32 -6.76 1.04 -4.97
N VAL A 33 -6.30 -0.14 -5.38
CA VAL A 33 -4.93 -0.62 -5.11
C VAL A 33 -3.91 0.29 -5.78
N GLN A 34 -4.16 0.76 -7.01
CA GLN A 34 -3.31 1.74 -7.66
C GLN A 34 -3.24 3.05 -6.88
N GLN A 35 -4.38 3.57 -6.43
CA GLN A 35 -4.44 4.79 -5.62
C GLN A 35 -3.68 4.64 -4.30
N LEU A 36 -3.76 3.49 -3.64
CA LEU A 36 -3.02 3.25 -2.40
C LEU A 36 -1.50 3.21 -2.63
N TRP A 37 -1.04 2.68 -3.77
CA TRP A 37 0.37 2.76 -4.13
C TRP A 37 0.84 4.19 -4.41
N ASP A 38 0.01 4.99 -5.09
CA ASP A 38 0.31 6.39 -5.33
C ASP A 38 0.35 7.18 -4.01
N ASP A 39 -0.65 6.97 -3.15
CA ASP A 39 -0.71 7.56 -1.80
C ASP A 39 0.52 7.18 -0.97
N PHE A 40 0.97 5.93 -1.05
CA PHE A 40 2.18 5.47 -0.37
C PHE A 40 3.45 6.18 -0.89
N GLN A 41 3.57 6.37 -2.21
CA GLN A 41 4.68 7.14 -2.79
C GLN A 41 4.65 8.60 -2.38
N THR A 42 3.47 9.23 -2.36
CA THR A 42 3.30 10.60 -1.90
C THR A 42 3.64 10.73 -0.40
N ALA A 43 3.14 9.82 0.43
CA ALA A 43 3.40 9.79 1.87
C ALA A 43 4.90 9.70 2.19
N HIS A 44 5.67 8.97 1.38
CA HIS A 44 7.12 8.89 1.52
C HIS A 44 7.87 10.22 1.37
N GLN A 45 7.26 11.21 0.71
CA GLN A 45 7.81 12.55 0.52
C GLN A 45 7.32 13.56 1.56
N LEU A 46 6.37 13.19 2.42
CA LEU A 46 5.85 14.06 3.47
C LEU A 46 6.78 14.12 4.68
N ASP A 47 6.59 15.16 5.49
CA ASP A 47 7.20 15.27 6.80
C ASP A 47 6.74 14.13 7.72
N ASN A 48 7.59 13.76 8.68
CA ASN A 48 7.42 12.54 9.49
C ASN A 48 6.02 12.40 10.13
N ASP A 49 5.44 13.48 10.66
CA ASP A 49 4.12 13.41 11.32
C ASP A 49 2.99 13.12 10.32
N MET A 50 3.00 13.80 9.16
CA MET A 50 2.02 13.56 8.09
C MET A 50 2.23 12.20 7.44
N LYS A 51 3.48 11.78 7.28
CA LYS A 51 3.84 10.47 6.75
C LYS A 51 3.32 9.33 7.62
N ILE A 52 3.41 9.45 8.95
CA ILE A 52 2.85 8.46 9.88
C ILE A 52 1.33 8.38 9.73
N GLN A 53 0.64 9.53 9.64
CA GLN A 53 -0.82 9.57 9.48
C GLN A 53 -1.28 8.94 8.16
N GLU A 54 -0.60 9.26 7.05
CA GLU A 54 -0.94 8.68 5.74
C GLU A 54 -0.66 7.18 5.70
N PHE A 55 0.42 6.71 6.31
CA PHE A 55 0.70 5.28 6.42
C PHE A 55 -0.34 4.55 7.26
N ASP A 56 -0.79 5.13 8.37
CA ASP A 56 -1.88 4.55 9.17
C ASP A 56 -3.20 4.48 8.38
N ARG A 57 -3.54 5.53 7.62
CA ARG A 57 -4.71 5.55 6.72
C ARG A 57 -4.62 4.46 5.66
N ILE A 58 -3.48 4.36 4.97
CA ILE A 58 -3.25 3.36 3.92
C ILE A 58 -3.40 1.95 4.51
N LEU A 59 -2.73 1.68 5.63
CA LEU A 59 -2.80 0.38 6.31
C LEU A 59 -4.22 0.01 6.73
N THR A 60 -4.95 0.96 7.32
CA THR A 60 -6.34 0.76 7.76
C THR A 60 -7.26 0.43 6.58
N ASP A 61 -7.15 1.18 5.49
CA ASP A 61 -7.95 0.97 4.28
C ASP A 61 -7.75 -0.45 3.73
N PHE A 62 -6.51 -0.93 3.72
CA PHE A 62 -6.21 -2.29 3.27
C PHE A 62 -6.59 -3.39 4.21
N GLN A 63 -6.45 -3.21 5.52
CA GLN A 63 -6.96 -4.21 6.47
C GLN A 63 -8.49 -4.36 6.35
N ALA A 64 -9.20 -3.30 5.98
CA ALA A 64 -10.64 -3.34 5.78
C ALA A 64 -11.08 -4.04 4.49
N HIS A 65 -10.29 -3.94 3.42
CA HIS A 65 -10.75 -4.28 2.06
C HIS A 65 -9.83 -5.28 1.31
N GLY A 66 -8.57 -5.42 1.72
CA GLY A 66 -7.57 -6.28 1.09
C GLY A 66 -7.24 -5.88 -0.36
N TRP A 67 -6.73 -6.85 -1.12
CA TRP A 67 -6.31 -6.69 -2.52
C TRP A 67 -7.42 -6.74 -3.56
N LEU A 68 -8.54 -7.39 -3.23
CA LEU A 68 -9.55 -7.82 -4.21
C LEU A 68 -10.85 -7.00 -4.19
N ALA A 69 -10.92 -5.98 -3.34
CA ALA A 69 -12.10 -5.11 -3.20
C ALA A 69 -12.09 -3.93 -4.19
#